data_AF-A0A7K1TL91-F1
#
_entry.id   AF-A0A7K1TL91-F1
#
_cell.length_a   1.000
_cell.length_b   1.000
_cell.length_c   1.000
_cell.angle_alpha   90.00
_cell.angle_beta   90.00
_cell.angle_gamma   90.00
#
_symmetry.space_group_name_H-M   'P 1'
#
loop_
_entity.id
_entity.type
_entity.pdbx_description
1 polymer ?
#
loop_
_entity_poly.entity_id
_entity_poly.type
_entity_poly.pdbx_seq_one_letter_code
_entity_poly.pdbx_strand_id
1 'polypeptide(L)'
;MNSKPKRPPLTALLREQPLAPSLSPEEQQRIQAENDQKLYGTRLPIVPVLPPAPSATTPPVSAGSRGEQGIVGDRWIPFGTYLHDQVYLALKQAEFWEPGFEIRKFVNKVVSTALAELPNSQQPLPDEELAAVLKKINRTKFR
;
A
#
# COMPACT_ATOMS: atom_id res chain seq x y z
N MET A 1 29.19 20.14 -61.54
CA MET A 1 29.72 19.19 -60.54
C MET A 1 29.34 19.72 -59.16
N ASN A 2 28.39 19.09 -58.46
CA ASN A 2 28.07 19.44 -57.08
C ASN A 2 27.75 18.16 -56.30
N SER A 3 28.77 17.63 -55.62
CA SER A 3 28.68 16.41 -54.81
C SER A 3 28.16 16.77 -53.41
N LYS A 4 26.95 16.35 -53.08
CA LYS A 4 26.41 16.44 -51.70
C LYS A 4 27.14 15.42 -50.81
N PRO A 5 27.59 15.79 -49.59
CA PRO A 5 28.16 14.82 -48.66
C PRO A 5 27.04 13.93 -48.09
N LYS A 6 27.05 12.64 -48.44
CA LYS A 6 26.21 11.61 -47.83
C LYS A 6 26.69 11.39 -46.39
N ARG A 7 25.86 11.74 -45.41
CA ARG A 7 26.07 11.36 -44.00
C ARG A 7 25.93 9.83 -43.89
N PRO A 8 26.83 9.14 -43.15
CA PRO A 8 26.73 7.71 -42.95
C PRO A 8 25.50 7.37 -42.08
N PRO A 9 24.87 6.20 -42.29
CA PRO A 9 23.73 5.76 -41.49
C PRO A 9 24.16 5.42 -40.06
N LEU A 10 23.32 5.80 -39.09
CA LEU A 10 23.47 5.58 -37.63
C LEU A 10 23.66 4.10 -37.23
N THR A 11 23.43 3.16 -38.14
CA THR A 11 23.66 1.73 -37.93
C THR A 11 25.14 1.33 -37.97
N ALA A 12 26.04 2.17 -38.48
CA ALA A 12 27.47 1.88 -38.52
C ALA A 12 28.18 2.07 -37.16
N LEU A 13 27.61 2.87 -36.24
CA LEU A 13 28.17 3.13 -34.92
C LEU A 13 27.78 2.08 -33.86
N LEU A 14 26.88 1.15 -34.17
CA LEU A 14 26.46 0.10 -33.24
C LEU A 14 27.32 -1.18 -33.30
N ARG A 15 28.30 -1.25 -34.22
CA ARG A 15 29.12 -2.46 -34.42
C ARG A 15 30.41 -2.50 -33.59
N GLU A 16 30.79 -1.39 -32.96
CA GLU A 16 31.98 -1.34 -32.08
C GLU A 16 31.62 -0.98 -30.64
N GLN A 17 30.68 -1.71 -30.04
CA GLN A 17 30.68 -1.86 -28.59
C GLN A 17 31.51 -3.10 -28.25
N PRO A 18 32.57 -2.98 -27.43
CA PRO A 18 33.19 -4.15 -26.83
C PRO A 18 32.11 -4.92 -26.08
N LEU A 19 32.06 -6.24 -26.25
CA LEU A 19 31.25 -7.13 -25.42
C LEU A 19 31.46 -6.71 -23.96
N ALA A 20 30.46 -6.08 -23.35
CA ALA A 20 30.43 -5.95 -21.91
C ALA A 20 30.54 -7.39 -21.37
N PRO A 21 31.44 -7.68 -20.40
CA PRO A 21 31.46 -8.99 -19.79
C PRO A 21 30.05 -9.23 -19.27
N SER A 22 29.40 -10.29 -19.76
CA SER A 22 28.09 -10.71 -19.26
C SER A 22 28.33 -11.20 -17.84
N LEU A 23 28.28 -10.26 -16.89
CA LEU A 23 28.41 -10.55 -15.47
C LEU A 23 27.41 -11.64 -15.13
N SER A 24 27.88 -12.67 -14.44
CA SER A 24 27.02 -13.76 -14.01
C SER A 24 25.86 -13.19 -13.19
N PRO A 25 24.64 -13.80 -13.23
CA PRO A 25 23.53 -13.37 -12.38
C PRO A 25 23.92 -13.21 -10.90
N GLU A 26 24.86 -14.02 -10.45
CA GLU A 26 25.43 -14.01 -9.11
C GLU A 26 26.28 -12.74 -8.84
N GLU A 27 27.06 -12.27 -9.81
CA GLU A 27 27.83 -11.04 -9.70
C GLU A 27 26.93 -9.80 -9.73
N GLN A 28 25.87 -9.83 -10.56
CA GLN A 28 24.87 -8.75 -10.58
C GLN A 28 24.15 -8.62 -9.24
N GLN A 29 23.78 -9.75 -8.60
CA GLN A 29 23.21 -9.75 -7.25
C GLN A 29 24.18 -9.21 -6.21
N ARG A 30 25.46 -9.56 -6.31
CA ARG A 30 26.49 -9.07 -5.40
C ARG A 30 26.70 -7.56 -5.53
N ILE A 31 26.74 -7.04 -6.76
CA ILE A 31 26.87 -5.61 -7.04
C ILE A 31 25.63 -4.86 -6.57
N GLN A 32 24.43 -5.40 -6.78
CA GLN A 32 23.18 -4.80 -6.28
C GLN A 32 23.17 -4.75 -4.76
N ALA A 33 23.49 -5.86 -4.09
CA ALA A 33 23.56 -5.92 -2.63
C ALA A 33 24.62 -4.97 -2.03
N GLU A 34 25.76 -4.78 -2.71
CA GLU A 34 26.78 -3.80 -2.30
C GLU A 34 26.29 -2.35 -2.48
N ASN A 35 25.58 -2.06 -3.58
CA ASN A 35 24.98 -0.74 -3.79
C ASN A 35 23.91 -0.44 -2.73
N ASP A 36 23.02 -1.40 -2.47
CA ASP A 36 21.99 -1.26 -1.43
C ASP A 36 22.61 -1.12 -0.04
N GLN A 37 23.76 -1.76 0.23
CA GLN A 37 24.51 -1.56 1.46
C GLN A 37 25.05 -0.13 1.59
N LYS A 38 25.57 0.46 0.50
CA LYS A 38 26.11 1.83 0.51
C LYS A 38 25.00 2.89 0.58
N LEU A 39 23.84 2.60 -0.01
CA LEU A 39 22.68 3.50 -0.03
C LEU A 39 21.86 3.45 1.26
N TYR A 40 21.68 2.26 1.83
CA TYR A 40 20.76 2.06 2.96
C TYR A 40 21.46 1.65 4.26
N GLY A 41 22.78 1.40 4.27
CA GLY A 41 23.58 1.18 5.48
C GLY A 41 23.18 -0.01 6.37
N THR A 42 22.18 -0.80 5.97
CA THR A 42 21.50 -1.73 6.86
C THR A 42 21.86 -3.16 6.48
N ARG A 43 22.76 -3.79 7.27
CA ARG A 43 22.86 -5.25 7.28
C ARG A 43 21.57 -5.81 7.88
N LEU A 44 20.74 -6.48 7.08
CA LEU A 44 19.68 -7.32 7.63
C LEU A 44 20.32 -8.60 8.20
N PRO A 45 20.11 -8.93 9.48
CA PRO A 45 20.49 -10.24 10.01
C PRO A 45 19.46 -11.28 9.56
N ILE A 46 19.97 -12.39 9.04
CA ILE A 46 19.22 -13.62 8.84
C ILE A 46 18.70 -14.10 10.21
N VAL A 47 17.38 -14.21 10.36
CA VAL A 47 16.72 -14.67 11.59
C VAL A 47 16.67 -16.21 11.61
N PRO A 48 17.09 -16.88 12.71
CA PRO A 48 17.00 -18.34 12.83
C PRO A 48 15.57 -18.83 13.06
N VAL A 49 15.25 -19.99 12.48
CA VAL A 49 14.00 -20.76 12.63
C VAL A 49 13.99 -21.58 13.93
N LEU A 50 12.90 -21.50 14.70
CA LEU A 50 12.24 -22.53 15.57
C LEU A 50 11.13 -21.83 16.41
N PRO A 51 10.07 -22.48 16.96
CA PRO A 51 9.71 -23.92 17.06
C PRO A 51 8.21 -24.24 16.77
N PRO A 52 7.69 -25.46 17.05
CA PRO A 52 6.26 -25.58 17.37
C PRO A 52 5.92 -26.32 18.69
N ALA A 53 4.74 -25.93 19.22
CA ALA A 53 3.85 -26.57 20.21
C ALA A 53 4.14 -26.35 21.72
N PRO A 54 3.11 -26.37 22.63
CA PRO A 54 1.75 -26.90 22.47
C PRO A 54 0.56 -26.00 22.94
N SER A 55 -0.64 -26.45 22.57
CA SER A 55 -1.99 -25.96 22.92
C SER A 55 -2.30 -25.95 24.42
N ALA A 56 -3.15 -25.01 24.87
CA ALA A 56 -4.21 -25.24 25.86
C ALA A 56 -5.11 -24.01 26.13
N THR A 57 -6.43 -24.26 26.12
CA THR A 57 -7.45 -23.76 27.05
C THR A 57 -8.09 -22.39 26.84
N THR A 58 -9.31 -22.43 26.30
CA THR A 58 -10.44 -21.51 26.53
C THR A 58 -10.90 -21.53 27.99
N PRO A 59 -11.49 -20.42 28.49
CA PRO A 59 -12.91 -20.50 28.86
C PRO A 59 -13.75 -19.30 28.37
N PRO A 60 -15.10 -19.45 28.36
CA PRO A 60 -16.04 -18.48 27.78
C PRO A 60 -16.69 -17.55 28.82
N VAL A 61 -17.49 -16.61 28.30
CA VAL A 61 -18.54 -15.80 28.93
C VAL A 61 -18.11 -14.45 29.50
N SER A 62 -18.56 -13.37 28.84
CA SER A 62 -19.54 -12.48 29.47
C SER A 62 -20.27 -11.65 28.42
N ALA A 63 -21.54 -11.99 28.19
CA ALA A 63 -22.49 -11.15 27.49
C ALA A 63 -22.84 -9.96 28.38
N GLY A 64 -22.31 -8.79 28.03
CA GLY A 64 -22.75 -7.49 28.53
C GLY A 64 -23.56 -6.78 27.47
N SER A 65 -24.85 -7.12 27.37
CA SER A 65 -25.83 -6.32 26.63
C SER A 65 -26.07 -5.02 27.38
N ARG A 66 -25.65 -3.88 26.81
CA ARG A 66 -26.07 -2.56 27.31
C ARG A 66 -26.14 -1.53 26.18
N GLY A 67 -27.29 -1.54 25.50
CA GLY A 67 -27.88 -0.33 24.89
C GLY A 67 -27.00 0.45 23.92
N GLU A 68 -26.44 -0.20 22.91
CA GLU A 68 -25.73 0.54 21.87
C GLU A 68 -26.69 0.90 20.74
N GLN A 69 -27.09 2.17 20.68
CA GLN A 69 -27.29 2.86 19.39
C GLN A 69 -25.93 3.08 18.70
N GLY A 70 -25.04 2.09 18.82
CA GLY A 70 -23.77 2.02 18.12
C GLY A 70 -24.04 1.83 16.65
N ILE A 71 -23.07 2.18 15.84
CA ILE A 71 -23.09 1.91 14.41
C ILE A 71 -23.06 0.39 14.24
N VAL A 72 -24.22 -0.25 14.28
CA VAL A 72 -24.38 -1.68 14.02
C VAL A 72 -24.09 -1.90 12.53
N GLY A 73 -23.04 -2.69 12.29
CA GLY A 73 -22.89 -3.61 11.16
C GLY A 73 -22.72 -3.00 9.77
N ASP A 74 -21.58 -3.29 9.15
CA ASP A 74 -21.28 -3.42 7.69
C ASP A 74 -21.80 -2.32 6.73
N ARG A 75 -22.31 -1.22 7.29
CA ARG A 75 -22.92 -0.15 6.53
C ARG A 75 -21.86 0.82 6.08
N TRP A 76 -21.76 0.98 4.77
CA TRP A 76 -20.93 2.01 4.19
C TRP A 76 -21.51 3.41 4.39
N ILE A 77 -20.67 4.33 4.86
CA ILE A 77 -21.02 5.73 5.06
C ILE A 77 -20.33 6.55 3.96
N PRO A 78 -21.03 7.46 3.26
CA PRO A 78 -20.40 8.31 2.27
C PRO A 78 -19.38 9.23 2.96
N PHE A 79 -18.13 9.16 2.50
CA PHE A 79 -17.03 9.96 2.97
C PHE A 79 -16.34 10.59 1.77
N GLY A 80 -16.47 11.91 1.62
CA GLY A 80 -15.86 12.67 0.53
C GLY A 80 -14.64 13.43 1.04
N THR A 81 -13.51 13.24 0.37
CA THR A 81 -12.28 14.01 0.59
C THR A 81 -11.60 14.27 -0.76
N TYR A 82 -10.63 15.18 -0.78
CA TYR A 82 -9.81 15.45 -1.96
C TYR A 82 -8.59 14.54 -1.97
N LEU A 83 -8.20 14.06 -3.16
CA LEU A 83 -6.98 13.31 -3.40
C LEU A 83 -6.04 14.14 -4.29
N HIS A 84 -4.74 13.89 -4.15
CA HIS A 84 -3.75 14.44 -5.08
C HIS A 84 -3.93 13.80 -6.47
N ASP A 85 -3.66 14.55 -7.53
CA ASP A 85 -3.83 14.12 -8.92
C ASP A 85 -3.10 12.80 -9.24
N GLN A 86 -1.86 12.66 -8.79
CA GLN A 86 -1.03 11.46 -8.94
C GLN A 86 -1.66 10.23 -8.27
N VAL A 87 -2.23 10.40 -7.08
CA VAL A 87 -2.90 9.31 -6.35
C VAL A 87 -4.18 8.91 -7.08
N TYR A 88 -4.96 9.88 -7.54
CA TYR A 88 -6.18 9.61 -8.30
C TYR A 88 -5.87 8.86 -9.61
N LEU A 89 -4.83 9.28 -10.34
CA LEU A 89 -4.41 8.62 -11.57
C LEU A 89 -3.97 7.17 -11.28
N ALA A 90 -3.15 6.95 -10.26
CA ALA A 90 -2.70 5.61 -9.87
C ALA A 90 -3.87 4.70 -9.46
N LEU A 91 -4.86 5.23 -8.73
CA LEU A 91 -6.08 4.49 -8.39
C LEU A 91 -6.86 4.07 -9.63
N LYS A 92 -6.96 4.93 -10.64
CA LYS A 92 -7.63 4.62 -11.90
C LYS A 92 -6.86 3.65 -12.78
N GLN A 93 -5.53 3.71 -12.76
CA GLN A 93 -4.69 2.71 -13.40
C GLN A 93 -4.86 1.34 -12.74
N ALA A 94 -4.86 1.27 -11.41
CA ALA A 94 -5.09 0.04 -10.68
C ALA A 94 -6.48 -0.54 -10.96
N GLU A 95 -7.53 0.27 -11.00
CA GLU A 95 -8.89 -0.16 -11.37
C GLU A 95 -8.96 -0.76 -12.79
N PHE A 96 -8.10 -0.30 -13.70
CA PHE A 96 -8.06 -0.80 -15.06
C PHE A 96 -7.22 -2.08 -15.22
N TRP A 97 -6.05 -2.13 -14.58
CA TRP A 97 -5.06 -3.20 -14.78
C TRP A 97 -5.19 -4.36 -13.79
N GLU A 98 -5.69 -4.12 -12.57
CA GLU A 98 -5.78 -5.14 -11.52
C GLU A 98 -7.20 -5.73 -11.44
N PRO A 99 -7.39 -7.02 -11.81
CA PRO A 99 -8.70 -7.64 -11.76
C PRO A 99 -9.21 -7.77 -10.32
N GLY A 100 -10.43 -7.28 -10.07
CA GLY A 100 -11.03 -7.28 -8.73
C GLY A 100 -10.55 -6.14 -7.82
N PHE A 101 -9.78 -5.19 -8.33
CA PHE A 101 -9.45 -3.98 -7.60
C PHE A 101 -10.68 -3.07 -7.47
N GLU A 102 -11.07 -2.79 -6.23
CA GLU A 102 -12.14 -1.85 -5.91
C GLU A 102 -11.57 -0.69 -5.10
N ILE A 103 -11.56 0.51 -5.69
CA ILE A 103 -11.03 1.73 -5.04
C ILE A 103 -11.64 1.90 -3.65
N ARG A 104 -12.95 1.69 -3.50
CA ARG A 104 -13.65 1.83 -2.20
C ARG A 104 -13.09 0.88 -1.14
N LYS A 105 -12.92 -0.41 -1.47
CA LYS A 105 -12.39 -1.42 -0.53
C LYS A 105 -10.92 -1.16 -0.23
N PHE A 106 -10.15 -0.80 -1.24
CA PHE A 106 -8.74 -0.46 -1.09
C PHE A 106 -8.54 0.75 -0.16
N VAL A 107 -9.25 1.85 -0.42
CA VAL A 107 -9.17 3.06 0.41
C VAL A 107 -9.63 2.76 1.84
N ASN A 108 -10.73 2.03 2.02
CA ASN A 108 -11.17 1.64 3.36
C ASN A 108 -10.09 0.84 4.09
N LYS A 109 -9.48 -0.14 3.44
CA LYS A 109 -8.41 -0.95 4.02
C LYS A 109 -7.20 -0.08 4.41
N VAL A 110 -6.72 0.76 3.50
CA VAL A 110 -5.55 1.63 3.75
C VAL A 110 -5.82 2.58 4.91
N VAL A 111 -6.99 3.23 4.95
CA VAL A 111 -7.36 4.13 6.03
C VAL A 111 -7.51 3.38 7.35
N SER A 112 -8.16 2.21 7.36
CA SER A 112 -8.29 1.38 8.58
C SER A 112 -6.93 0.94 9.11
N THR A 113 -6.00 0.53 8.25
CA THR A 113 -4.64 0.16 8.65
C THR A 113 -3.89 1.36 9.22
N ALA A 114 -3.91 2.51 8.53
CA ALA A 114 -3.24 3.72 9.02
C ALA A 114 -3.82 4.23 10.34
N LEU A 115 -5.14 4.12 10.56
CA LEU A 115 -5.76 4.45 11.84
C LEU A 115 -5.32 3.48 12.94
N ALA A 116 -5.20 2.18 12.66
CA ALA A 116 -4.75 1.20 13.65
C ALA A 116 -3.32 1.49 14.18
N GLU A 117 -2.47 2.13 13.38
CA GLU A 117 -1.13 2.56 13.78
C GLU A 117 -1.13 3.82 14.66
N LEU A 118 -2.24 4.56 14.72
CA LEU A 118 -2.38 5.77 15.53
C LEU A 118 -3.02 5.44 16.90
N PRO A 119 -2.27 5.45 18.01
CA PRO A 119 -2.76 4.99 19.31
C PRO A 119 -3.91 5.83 19.87
N ASN A 120 -3.97 7.12 19.53
CA ASN A 120 -5.04 8.01 19.99
C ASN A 120 -6.33 7.88 19.17
N SER A 121 -6.27 7.31 17.97
CA SER A 121 -7.44 7.21 17.08
C SER A 121 -8.46 6.17 17.55
N GLN A 122 -8.03 5.23 18.39
CA GLN A 122 -8.86 4.17 18.95
C GLN A 122 -9.53 4.57 20.27
N GLN A 123 -9.27 5.79 20.75
CA GLN A 123 -9.93 6.29 21.95
C GLN A 123 -11.40 6.58 21.65
N PRO A 124 -12.32 6.26 22.58
CA PRO A 124 -13.72 6.60 22.40
C PRO A 124 -13.87 8.11 22.32
N LEU A 125 -14.72 8.56 21.39
CA LEU A 125 -15.14 9.95 21.33
C LEU A 125 -15.92 10.31 22.61
N PRO A 126 -15.77 11.53 23.16
CA PRO A 126 -16.63 12.03 24.21
C PRO A 126 -18.11 11.96 23.82
N ASP A 127 -19.00 11.79 24.79
CA ASP A 127 -20.44 11.54 24.54
C ASP A 127 -21.10 12.62 23.67
N GLU A 128 -20.72 13.90 23.84
CA GLU A 128 -21.23 15.01 23.04
C GLU A 128 -20.84 14.91 21.56
N GLU A 129 -19.57 14.59 21.29
CA GLU A 129 -19.04 14.43 19.93
C GLU A 129 -19.58 13.16 19.28
N LEU A 130 -19.67 12.07 20.02
CA LEU A 130 -20.26 10.82 19.56
C LEU A 130 -21.73 11.02 19.15
N ALA A 131 -22.52 11.70 19.98
CA ALA A 131 -23.92 12.01 19.66
C ALA A 131 -24.04 12.88 18.40
N ALA A 132 -23.17 13.88 18.24
CA ALA A 132 -23.14 14.72 17.04
C ALA A 132 -22.81 13.93 15.77
N VAL A 133 -21.80 13.05 15.83
CA VAL A 133 -21.38 12.18 14.73
C VAL A 133 -22.49 11.19 14.37
N LEU A 134 -23.08 10.50 15.35
CA LEU A 134 -24.18 9.56 15.12
C LEU A 134 -25.41 10.26 14.52
N LYS A 135 -25.76 11.47 15.00
CA LYS A 135 -26.84 12.28 14.43
C LYS A 135 -26.57 12.62 12.96
N LYS A 136 -25.34 13.02 12.62
CA LYS A 136 -24.95 13.32 11.24
C LYS A 136 -25.05 12.08 10.34
N ILE A 137 -24.56 10.93 10.81
CA ILE A 137 -24.58 9.67 10.06
C ILE A 137 -26.03 9.21 9.82
N ASN A 138 -26.92 9.34 10.81
CA ASN A 138 -28.32 8.97 10.66
C ASN A 138 -29.11 9.95 9.79
N ARG A 139 -28.78 11.25 9.77
CA ARG A 139 -29.42 12.23 8.86
C ARG A 139 -29.17 11.91 7.39
N THR A 140 -27.99 11.41 7.06
CA THR A 140 -27.61 11.07 5.67
C THR A 140 -28.35 9.83 5.14
N LYS A 141 -29.07 9.08 5.99
CA LYS A 141 -29.88 7.91 5.55
C LYS A 141 -31.20 8.28 4.86
N PHE A 142 -31.63 9.55 4.88
CA PHE A 142 -32.96 9.99 4.45
C PHE A 142 -32.96 10.89 3.21
N ARG A 143 -31.91 10.84 2.37
CA ARG A 143 -31.83 11.63 1.15
C ARG A 143 -31.49 10.73 -0.03
#